data_AF-A0A501W5M3-F1
#
_entry.id   AF-A0A501W5M3-F1
#
_cell.length_a   1.000
_cell.length_b   1.000
_cell.length_c   1.000
_cell.angle_alpha   90.00
_cell.angle_beta   90.00
_cell.angle_gamma   90.00
#
_symmetry.space_group_name_H-M   'P 1'
#
loop_
_entity.id
_entity.type
_entity.pdbx_description
1 polymer ?
#
loop_
_entity_poly.entity_id
_entity_poly.type
_entity_poly.pdbx_seq_one_letter_code
_entity_poly.pdbx_strand_id
1 'polypeptide(L)'
;MGMTVNDLLTVGQMQNMLGPLLQEIKTLRSIAAKASDRYFTIDEAATYTGHCTKVVRNWIKEGKPDRGGKIVKLKASEFAPGKYRISKQDLDAYGRIGLD
;
A
#
# COMPACT_ATOMS: atom_id res chain seq x y z
N MET A 1 29.07 43.09 13.36
CA MET A 1 27.62 43.23 13.56
C MET A 1 27.17 42.08 14.43
N GLY A 2 26.87 42.34 15.70
CA GLY A 2 26.45 41.31 16.65
C GLY A 2 24.98 40.97 16.43
N MET A 3 24.67 39.68 16.31
CA MET A 3 23.28 39.20 16.40
C MET A 3 22.75 39.57 17.78
N THR A 4 21.58 40.20 17.83
CA THR A 4 20.95 40.59 19.09
C THR A 4 20.01 39.48 19.55
N VAL A 5 19.66 39.44 20.83
CA VAL A 5 18.74 38.44 21.43
C VAL A 5 17.38 38.36 20.70
N ASN A 6 17.02 39.36 19.89
CA ASN A 6 15.84 39.36 19.01
C ASN A 6 15.97 38.48 17.75
N ASP A 7 17.14 37.93 17.47
CA ASP A 7 17.35 36.93 16.42
C ASP A 7 16.96 35.50 16.88
N LEU A 8 16.59 35.34 18.17
CA LEU A 8 15.95 34.13 18.67
C LEU A 8 14.46 34.20 18.31
N LEU A 9 14.05 33.39 17.33
CA LEU A 9 12.65 33.11 17.07
C LEU A 9 11.96 32.84 18.41
N THR A 10 10.99 33.68 18.75
CA THR A 10 10.19 33.44 19.95
C THR A 10 9.48 32.09 19.83
N VAL A 11 9.24 31.41 20.95
CA VAL A 11 8.54 30.11 20.94
C VAL A 11 7.20 30.21 20.19
N GLY A 12 6.52 31.35 20.27
CA GLY A 12 5.30 31.63 19.50
C GLY A 12 5.53 31.71 17.98
N GLN A 13 6.61 32.33 17.51
CA GLN A 13 6.95 32.36 16.08
C GLN A 13 7.34 30.96 15.56
N MET A 14 8.07 30.17 16.36
CA MET A 14 8.35 28.77 16.04
C MET A 14 7.06 27.95 15.93
N GLN A 15 6.13 28.10 16.88
CA GLN A 15 4.84 27.39 16.85
C GLN A 15 3.97 27.81 15.64
N ASN A 16 3.97 29.10 15.30
CA ASN A 16 3.24 29.61 14.15
C ASN A 16 3.79 29.11 12.80
N MET A 17 5.08 28.76 12.74
CA MET A 17 5.69 28.15 11.55
C MET A 17 5.56 26.62 11.53
N LEU A 18 5.70 25.97 12.69
CA LEU A 18 5.65 24.51 12.81
C LEU A 18 4.24 23.94 12.62
N GLY A 19 3.21 24.62 13.11
CA GLY A 19 1.82 24.18 12.99
C GLY A 19 1.40 23.91 11.53
N PRO A 20 1.53 24.89 10.63
CA PRO A 20 1.23 24.72 9.20
C PRO A 20 2.07 23.61 8.53
N LEU A 21 3.38 23.56 8.82
CA LEU A 21 4.27 22.54 8.26
C LEU A 21 3.88 21.12 8.69
N LEU A 22 3.52 20.92 9.96
CA LEU A 22 3.04 19.63 10.46
C LEU A 22 1.72 19.23 9.80
N GLN A 23 0.83 20.19 9.58
CA GLN A 23 -0.44 19.95 8.90
C GLN A 23 -0.25 19.57 7.43
N GLU A 24 0.71 20.18 6.75
CA GLU A 24 1.05 19.86 5.37
C GLU A 24 1.74 18.50 5.25
N ILE A 25 2.66 18.16 6.16
CA ILE A 25 3.25 16.82 6.26
C ILE A 25 2.16 15.76 6.51
N LYS A 26 1.19 16.04 7.36
CA LYS A 26 0.08 15.11 7.65
C LYS A 26 -0.80 14.90 6.40
N THR A 27 -1.07 15.97 5.67
CA THR A 27 -1.82 15.92 4.41
C THR A 27 -1.07 15.12 3.35
N LEU A 28 0.21 15.41 3.15
CA LEU A 28 1.08 14.69 2.20
C LEU A 28 1.20 13.21 2.56
N ARG A 29 1.32 12.85 3.84
CA ARG A 29 1.30 11.45 4.29
C ARG A 29 -0.01 10.75 3.96
N SER A 30 -1.15 11.41 4.13
CA SER A 30 -2.45 10.85 3.78
C SER A 30 -2.58 10.62 2.27
N ILE A 31 -2.10 11.56 1.46
CA ILE A 31 -2.11 11.44 -0.01
C ILE A 31 -1.15 10.33 -0.46
N ALA A 32 0.05 10.25 0.10
CA ALA A 32 1.02 9.20 -0.19
C ALA A 32 0.51 7.81 0.23
N ALA A 33 -0.21 7.70 1.35
CA ALA A 33 -0.86 6.46 1.76
C ALA A 33 -1.94 6.02 0.75
N LYS A 34 -2.73 6.96 0.20
CA LYS A 34 -3.69 6.66 -0.88
C LYS A 34 -3.03 6.33 -2.21
N ALA A 35 -1.90 6.97 -2.53
CA ALA A 35 -1.08 6.62 -3.68
C ALA A 35 -0.37 5.26 -3.53
N SER A 36 -0.37 4.68 -2.32
CA SER A 36 0.21 3.37 -2.04
C SER A 36 -0.71 2.18 -2.34
N ASP A 37 -1.93 2.41 -2.86
CA ASP A 37 -2.75 1.39 -3.54
C ASP A 37 -2.07 0.98 -4.85
N ARG A 38 -0.92 0.33 -4.68
CA ARG A 38 -0.10 -0.18 -5.75
C ARG A 38 -0.78 -1.44 -6.25
N TYR A 39 -1.37 -1.33 -7.43
CA TYR A 39 -1.90 -2.47 -8.15
C TYR A 39 -0.77 -3.18 -8.88
N PHE A 40 -0.70 -4.49 -8.71
CA PHE A 40 0.19 -5.36 -9.43
C PHE A 40 -0.51 -5.94 -10.66
N THR A 41 0.24 -6.03 -11.75
CA THR A 41 -0.03 -6.98 -12.84
C THR A 41 0.18 -8.42 -12.34
N ILE A 42 -0.27 -9.41 -13.11
CA ILE A 42 0.01 -10.83 -12.79
C ILE A 42 1.52 -11.10 -12.72
N ASP A 43 2.31 -10.50 -13.62
CA ASP A 43 3.75 -10.75 -13.69
C ASP A 43 4.49 -10.13 -12.49
N GLU A 44 4.07 -8.95 -12.05
CA GLU A 44 4.60 -8.32 -10.84
C GLU A 44 4.16 -9.06 -9.58
N ALA A 45 2.91 -9.51 -9.50
CA ALA A 45 2.44 -10.32 -8.37
C ALA A 45 3.17 -11.66 -8.29
N ALA A 46 3.46 -12.28 -9.43
CA ALA A 46 4.28 -13.49 -9.53
C ALA A 46 5.70 -13.24 -9.00
N THR A 47 6.33 -12.15 -9.43
CA THR A 47 7.66 -11.75 -8.96
C THR A 47 7.66 -11.45 -7.45
N TYR A 48 6.67 -10.71 -6.97
CA TYR A 48 6.54 -10.32 -5.56
C TYR A 48 6.34 -11.51 -4.63
N THR A 49 5.56 -12.50 -5.07
CA THR A 49 5.27 -13.71 -4.27
C THR A 49 6.24 -14.86 -4.50
N GLY A 50 7.17 -14.74 -5.45
CA GLY A 50 8.13 -15.80 -5.78
C GLY A 50 7.50 -17.00 -6.51
N HIS A 51 6.36 -16.81 -7.16
CA HIS A 51 5.63 -17.87 -7.88
C HIS A 51 5.59 -17.60 -9.39
N CYS A 52 5.16 -18.59 -10.17
CA CYS A 52 4.98 -18.40 -11.60
C CYS A 52 3.61 -17.76 -11.92
N THR A 53 3.53 -17.07 -13.06
CA THR A 53 2.32 -16.34 -13.50
C THR A 53 1.10 -17.24 -13.65
N LYS A 54 1.30 -18.52 -14.01
CA LYS A 54 0.24 -19.53 -14.07
C LYS A 54 -0.40 -19.77 -12.70
N VAL A 55 0.41 -19.90 -11.65
CA VAL A 55 -0.08 -20.09 -10.28
C VAL A 55 -0.90 -18.88 -9.83
N VAL A 56 -0.42 -17.67 -10.10
CA VAL A 56 -1.17 -16.44 -9.77
C VAL A 56 -2.51 -16.38 -10.53
N ARG A 57 -2.55 -16.76 -11.81
CA ARG A 57 -3.84 -16.87 -12.55
C ARG A 57 -4.77 -17.91 -11.96
N ASN A 58 -4.23 -19.05 -11.52
CA ASN A 58 -5.03 -20.09 -10.88
C ASN A 58 -5.61 -19.59 -9.55
N TRP A 59 -4.87 -18.80 -8.76
CA TRP A 59 -5.42 -18.19 -7.55
C TRP A 59 -6.61 -17.28 -7.83
N ILE A 60 -6.60 -16.55 -8.94
CA ILE A 60 -7.72 -15.69 -9.34
C ILE A 60 -8.92 -16.54 -9.81
N LYS A 61 -8.68 -17.56 -10.65
CA LYS A 61 -9.75 -18.34 -11.30
C LYS A 61 -10.30 -19.45 -10.43
N GLU A 62 -9.42 -20.24 -9.84
CA GLU A 62 -9.71 -21.47 -9.12
C GLU A 62 -9.63 -21.24 -7.60
N GLY A 63 -8.63 -20.49 -7.15
CA GLY A 63 -8.38 -20.24 -5.74
C GLY A 63 -7.48 -21.29 -5.09
N LYS A 64 -7.39 -21.25 -3.76
CA LYS A 64 -6.68 -22.24 -2.94
C LYS A 64 -7.56 -22.64 -1.75
N PRO A 65 -7.43 -23.86 -1.22
CA PRO A 65 -8.12 -24.25 -0.01
C PRO A 65 -7.56 -23.47 1.20
N ASP A 66 -8.45 -23.02 2.07
CA ASP A 66 -8.14 -22.56 3.41
C ASP A 66 -8.04 -23.75 4.37
N ARG A 67 -7.63 -23.52 5.63
CA ARG A 67 -7.48 -24.55 6.67
C ARG A 67 -8.78 -25.34 6.91
N GLY A 68 -9.94 -24.71 6.72
CA GLY A 68 -11.25 -25.36 6.78
C GLY A 68 -11.68 -26.09 5.50
N GLY A 69 -10.80 -26.26 4.51
CA GLY A 69 -11.11 -26.90 3.22
C GLY A 69 -11.94 -26.04 2.26
N LYS A 70 -12.33 -24.83 2.66
CA LYS A 70 -13.07 -23.89 1.80
C LYS A 70 -12.13 -23.29 0.75
N ILE A 71 -12.54 -23.30 -0.51
CA ILE A 71 -11.78 -22.65 -1.58
C ILE A 71 -11.95 -21.13 -1.50
N VAL A 72 -10.83 -20.42 -1.41
CA VAL A 72 -10.76 -18.96 -1.43
C VAL A 72 -10.00 -18.49 -2.68
N LYS A 73 -10.60 -17.55 -3.40
CA LYS A 73 -10.02 -16.97 -4.62
C LYS A 73 -9.32 -15.64 -4.32
N LEU A 74 -8.25 -15.37 -5.04
CA LEU A 74 -7.56 -14.09 -4.99
C LEU A 74 -8.44 -13.03 -5.66
N LYS A 75 -8.74 -11.96 -4.92
CA LYS A 75 -9.47 -10.82 -5.48
C LYS A 75 -8.57 -10.09 -6.47
N ALA A 76 -9.12 -9.83 -7.66
CA ALA A 76 -8.46 -9.05 -8.69
C ALA A 76 -9.51 -8.26 -9.49
N SER A 77 -9.14 -7.06 -9.92
CA SER A 77 -9.93 -6.24 -10.83
C SER A 77 -9.48 -6.48 -12.26
N GLU A 78 -10.42 -6.73 -13.16
CA GLU A 78 -10.11 -6.91 -14.58
C GLU A 78 -10.23 -5.56 -15.29
N PHE A 79 -9.11 -5.06 -15.83
CA PHE A 79 -9.09 -3.80 -16.59
C PHE A 79 -9.43 -4.02 -18.07
N ALA A 80 -8.98 -5.15 -18.62
CA ALA A 80 -9.29 -5.62 -19.96
C ALA A 80 -9.29 -7.17 -19.94
N PRO A 81 -9.89 -7.85 -20.93
CA PRO A 81 -9.97 -9.31 -20.95
C PRO A 81 -8.60 -9.99 -20.70
N GLY A 82 -8.50 -10.74 -19.61
CA GLY A 82 -7.28 -11.43 -19.18
C GLY A 82 -6.19 -10.54 -18.56
N LYS A 83 -6.42 -9.23 -18.44
CA LYS A 83 -5.50 -8.25 -17.84
C LYS A 83 -5.99 -7.86 -16.44
N TYR A 84 -5.64 -8.70 -15.48
CA TYR A 84 -5.96 -8.50 -14.08
C TYR A 84 -5.01 -7.52 -13.39
N ARG A 85 -5.56 -6.82 -12.40
CA ARG A 85 -4.89 -5.91 -11.48
C ARG A 85 -5.22 -6.35 -10.06
N ILE A 86 -4.19 -6.58 -9.25
CA ILE A 86 -4.31 -7.12 -7.90
C ILE A 86 -3.78 -6.06 -6.94
N SER A 87 -4.56 -5.66 -5.94
CA SER A 87 -4.03 -4.75 -4.93
C SER A 87 -2.99 -5.47 -4.07
N LYS A 88 -1.96 -4.74 -3.61
CA LYS A 88 -1.00 -5.32 -2.66
C LYS A 88 -1.70 -5.89 -1.42
N GLN A 89 -2.69 -5.17 -0.89
CA GLN A 89 -3.42 -5.58 0.30
C GLN A 89 -4.15 -6.91 0.11
N ASP A 90 -4.83 -7.10 -1.03
CA ASP A 90 -5.53 -8.36 -1.34
C ASP A 90 -4.53 -9.51 -1.50
N LEU A 91 -3.38 -9.25 -2.12
CA LEU A 91 -2.33 -10.25 -2.31
C LEU A 91 -1.71 -10.68 -0.97
N ASP A 92 -1.39 -9.73 -0.10
CA ASP A 92 -0.86 -10.00 1.25
C ASP A 92 -1.90 -10.74 2.11
N ALA A 93 -3.17 -10.34 2.05
CA ALA A 93 -4.27 -11.02 2.74
C ALA A 93 -4.43 -12.46 2.25
N TYR A 94 -4.34 -12.68 0.93
CA TYR A 94 -4.42 -14.02 0.35
C TYR A 94 -3.27 -14.93 0.78
N GLY A 95 -2.06 -14.38 0.93
CA GLY A 95 -0.89 -15.10 1.43
C GLY A 95 -1.09 -15.68 2.83
N ARG A 96 -1.86 -14.99 3.69
CA ARG A 96 -2.13 -15.40 5.08
C ARG A 96 -3.18 -16.49 5.23
N ILE A 97 -4.01 -16.73 4.22
CA ILE A 97 -5.03 -17.78 4.25
C ILE A 97 -4.36 -19.15 4.44
N GLY A 98 -4.79 -19.87 5.46
CA GLY A 98 -4.28 -21.19 5.86
C GLY A 98 -3.08 -21.19 6.81
N LEU A 99 -2.57 -20.02 7.23
CA LEU A 99 -1.46 -19.90 8.18
C LEU A 99 -1.90 -19.71 9.65
N ASP A 100 -3.18 -19.44 9.90
CA ASP A 100 -3.76 -19.28 11.25
C ASP A 100 -4.49 -20.53 11.75
#